data_AF-A0A929ZU37-F1
#
_entry.id   AF-A0A929ZU37-F1
#
_cell.length_a   1.000
_cell.length_b   1.000
_cell.length_c   1.000
_cell.angle_alpha   90.00
_cell.angle_beta   90.00
_cell.angle_gamma   90.00
#
_symmetry.space_group_name_H-M   'P 1'
#
loop_
_entity.id
_entity.type
_entity.pdbx_description
1 polymer ?
#
loop_
_entity_poly.entity_id
_entity_poly.type
_entity_poly.pdbx_seq_one_letter_code
_entity_poly.pdbx_strand_id
1 'polypeptide(L)' 'MNNDIIGKNIRKYRELKGYSQEYMAHELDLTQASYAKLESNSTKISVERLFMIAKLLETDV' A
#
# COMPACT_ATOMS: atom_id res chain seq x y z
N MET A 1 -15.99 4.87 -4.67
CA MET A 1 -14.60 4.65 -5.14
C MET A 1 -14.41 3.16 -5.36
N ASN A 2 -14.02 2.73 -6.57
CA ASN A 2 -13.70 1.33 -6.81
C ASN A 2 -12.41 1.01 -6.04
N ASN A 3 -12.51 0.22 -4.97
CA ASN A 3 -11.35 -0.24 -4.20
C ASN A 3 -10.26 -0.81 -5.11
N ASP A 4 -10.65 -1.42 -6.23
CA ASP A 4 -9.75 -1.92 -7.28
C ASP A 4 -8.62 -0.96 -7.69
N ILE A 5 -8.93 0.34 -7.76
CA ILE A 5 -7.98 1.38 -8.22
C ILE A 5 -6.93 1.69 -7.14
N ILE A 6 -7.30 1.65 -5.86
CA ILE A 6 -6.42 2.04 -4.75
C ILE A 6 -5.27 1.05 -4.62
N GLY A 7 -5.56 -0.25 -4.50
CA GLY A 7 -4.52 -1.28 -4.40
C GLY A 7 -3.57 -1.30 -5.61
N LYS A 8 -4.12 -1.08 -6.81
CA LYS A 8 -3.32 -0.97 -8.06
C LYS A 8 -2.41 0.26 -8.07
N ASN A 9 -2.90 1.41 -7.59
CA ASN A 9 -2.08 2.61 -7.49
C ASN A 9 -0.96 2.44 -6.47
N ILE A 10 -1.26 1.89 -5.28
CA ILE A 10 -0.24 1.59 -4.27
C ILE A 10 0.85 0.71 -4.85
N ARG A 11 0.46 -0.38 -5.53
CA ARG A 11 1.40 -1.28 -6.22
C ARG A 11 2.26 -0.55 -7.24
N LYS A 12 1.64 0.27 -8.10
CA LYS A 12 2.34 1.05 -9.11
C LYS A 12 3.40 1.97 -8.50
N TYR A 13 3.04 2.75 -7.48
CA TYR A 13 3.99 3.67 -6.83
C TYR A 13 5.07 2.94 -6.04
N ARG A 14 4.74 1.82 -5.38
CA ARG A 14 5.72 0.94 -4.73
C ARG A 14 6.76 0.44 -5.73
N GLU A 15 6.33 -0.08 -6.87
CA GLU A 15 7.22 -0.60 -7.92
C GLU A 15 8.09 0.51 -8.55
N LEU A 16 7.54 1.72 -8.72
CA LEU A 16 8.31 2.89 -9.18
C LEU A 16 9.43 3.30 -8.21
N LYS A 17 9.22 3.14 -6.89
CA LYS A 17 10.24 3.36 -5.86
C LYS A 17 11.23 2.19 -5.72
N GLY A 18 10.97 1.05 -6.39
CA GLY A 18 11.79 -0.16 -6.24
C GLY A 18 11.60 -0.88 -4.91
N TYR A 19 10.50 -0.61 -4.20
CA TYR A 19 10.23 -1.17 -2.89
C TYR A 19 9.64 -2.59 -2.99
N SER A 20 10.14 -3.51 -2.17
CA SER A 20 9.53 -4.84 -2.03
C SER A 20 8.26 -4.78 -1.18
N GLN A 21 7.42 -5.82 -1.25
CA GLN A 21 6.25 -5.92 -0.39
C GLN A 21 6.67 -6.12 1.08
N GLU A 22 7.77 -6.82 1.32
CA GLU A 22 8.38 -7.01 2.64
C GLU A 22 8.83 -5.68 3.25
N TYR A 23 9.49 -4.83 2.46
CA TYR A 23 9.92 -3.50 2.90
C TYR A 23 8.73 -2.64 3.31
N MET A 24 7.71 -2.55 2.45
CA MET A 24 6.50 -1.77 2.76
C MET A 24 5.79 -2.32 3.99
N ALA A 25 5.71 -3.64 4.12
CA ALA A 25 5.10 -4.27 5.28
C ALA A 25 5.85 -3.94 6.57
N HIS A 26 7.18 -4.04 6.55
CA HIS A 26 8.04 -3.69 7.69
C HIS A 26 7.83 -2.23 8.13
N GLU A 27 7.91 -1.27 7.20
CA GLU A 27 7.75 0.16 7.49
C GLU A 27 6.34 0.54 7.97
N LEU A 28 5.35 -0.28 7.65
CA LEU A 28 3.95 -0.10 8.05
C LEU A 28 3.55 -0.94 9.26
N ASP A 29 4.48 -1.66 9.89
CA ASP A 29 4.19 -2.61 10.98
C ASP A 29 3.10 -3.63 10.58
N LEU A 30 3.32 -4.28 9.44
CA LEU A 30 2.46 -5.31 8.86
C LEU A 30 3.29 -6.56 8.54
N THR A 31 2.58 -7.68 8.40
CA THR A 31 3.15 -8.83 7.68
C THR A 31 3.11 -8.57 6.18
N GLN A 32 4.05 -9.17 5.43
CA GLN A 32 4.06 -9.10 3.97
C GLN A 32 2.74 -9.61 3.37
N ALA A 33 2.14 -10.67 3.93
CA ALA A 33 0.83 -11.17 3.53
C ALA A 33 -0.31 -10.16 3.76
N SER A 34 -0.30 -9.43 4.88
CA SER A 34 -1.28 -8.38 5.15
C SER A 34 -1.12 -7.21 4.17
N TYR A 35 0.11 -6.81 3.84
CA TYR A 35 0.37 -5.79 2.83
C TYR A 35 -0.07 -6.24 1.42
N ALA A 36 0.22 -7.48 1.03
CA ALA A 36 -0.20 -8.04 -0.26
C ALA A 36 -1.73 -7.98 -0.45
N LYS A 37 -2.50 -8.21 0.63
CA LYS A 37 -3.97 -8.07 0.62
C LYS A 37 -4.45 -6.63 0.35
N LEU A 38 -3.65 -5.63 0.70
CA LEU A 38 -3.95 -4.22 0.41
C LEU A 38 -3.83 -3.97 -1.10
N GLU A 39 -2.78 -4.50 -1.74
CA GLU A 39 -2.57 -4.36 -3.18
C GLU A 39 -3.57 -5.18 -4.00
N SER A 40 -4.01 -6.35 -3.49
CA SER A 40 -5.00 -7.21 -4.14
C SER A 40 -6.46 -6.86 -3.82
N ASN A 41 -6.71 -5.78 -3.08
CA ASN A 41 -8.04 -5.33 -2.65
C ASN A 41 -8.86 -6.38 -1.89
N SER A 42 -8.17 -7.31 -1.23
CA SER A 42 -8.79 -8.37 -0.45
C SER A 42 -9.18 -7.89 0.96
N THR A 43 -8.92 -6.63 1.31
CA THR A 43 -9.26 -6.01 2.61
C THR A 43 -9.52 -4.51 2.43
N LYS A 44 -10.43 -3.95 3.23
CA LYS A 44 -10.66 -2.49 3.26
C LYS A 44 -9.45 -1.79 3.89
N ILE A 45 -8.94 -0.75 3.23
CA ILE A 45 -7.90 0.13 3.78
C ILE A 45 -8.55 1.21 4.64
N SER A 46 -7.97 1.50 5.82
CA SER A 46 -8.39 2.65 6.62
C SER A 46 -7.80 3.94 6.04
N VAL A 47 -8.44 5.08 6.32
CA VAL A 47 -7.93 6.40 5.90
C VAL A 47 -6.53 6.65 6.46
N GLU A 48 -6.33 6.39 7.75
CA GLU A 48 -5.02 6.50 8.40
C GLU A 48 -3.95 5.68 7.66
N ARG A 49 -4.26 4.43 7.32
CA ARG A 49 -3.33 3.56 6.58
C ARG A 49 -3.01 4.12 5.20
N LEU A 50 -3.99 4.68 4.50
CA LEU A 50 -3.78 5.29 3.19
C LEU A 50 -2.82 6.49 3.29
N PHE A 51 -2.96 7.35 4.30
CA PHE A 51 -2.02 8.44 4.55
C PHE A 51 -0.61 7.95 4.91
N MET A 52 -0.48 6.89 5.71
CA MET A 52 0.82 6.29 6.01
C MET A 52 1.52 5.76 4.74
N ILE A 53 0.76 5.08 3.89
CA ILE A 53 1.26 4.55 2.61
C ILE A 53 1.67 5.69 1.68
N ALA A 54 0.84 6.74 1.55
CA ALA A 54 1.15 7.90 0.73
C ALA A 54 2.43 8.61 1.21
N LYS A 55 2.59 8.79 2.53
CA LYS A 55 3.81 9.33 3.13
C LYS A 55 5.04 8.47 2.81
N LEU A 56 4.97 7.15 2.96
CA LEU A 56 6.07 6.23 2.68
C LEU A 56 6.45 6.20 1.19
N LEU A 57 5.45 6.33 0.32
CA LEU A 57 5.64 6.41 -1.13
C LEU A 57 5.98 7.82 -1.62
N GLU A 58 6.07 8.80 -0.71
CA GLU A 58 6.36 10.21 -0.99
C GLU A 58 5.41 10.80 -2.07
N THR A 59 4.11 10.56 -1.89
CA THR A 59 3.05 11.06 -2.77
C THR A 59 1.86 11.56 -1.95
N ASP A 60 0.97 12.31 -2.60
CA ASP A 60 -0.32 12.69 -2.04
C ASP A 60 -1.36 11.56 -2.17
N VAL A 61 -2.40 11.63 -1.33
CA VAL A 61 -3.54 10.68 -1.27
C VAL A 61 -4.54 10.90 -2.39
#